data_AF-A0A941F9D9-F1
#
_entry.id   AF-A0A941F9D9-F1
#
_cell.length_a   1.000
_cell.length_b   1.000
_cell.length_c   1.000
_cell.angle_alpha   90.00
_cell.angle_beta   90.00
_cell.angle_gamma   90.00
#
_symmetry.space_group_name_H-M   'P 1'
#
loop_
_entity.id
_entity.type
_entity.pdbx_description
1 polymer ?
#
loop_
_entity_poly.entity_id
_entity_poly.type
_entity_poly.pdbx_seq_one_letter_code
_entity_poly.pdbx_strand_id
1 'polypeptide(L)'
;MRRHIITITAVALLAAGCSSASGDKPEVTPTAEASVEAAAESSAPAEVKLSEEWVPKLEAALGKTEANICKEVGAPKCVKFITELTSVVYAVGTAIEEAGAELDYPRSMKDVETVEKASEAYVDAECKGSTELTLGDSVCAGYTATLMVTPATLQMNLTTDELS
;
A
#
# COMPACT_ATOMS: atom_id res chain seq x y z
N MET A 1 -28.32 6.61 36.83
CA MET A 1 -28.57 7.85 36.05
C MET A 1 -27.36 8.76 36.16
N ARG A 2 -26.66 9.01 35.05
CA ARG A 2 -25.93 10.26 34.76
C ARG A 2 -25.50 10.20 33.29
N ARG A 3 -26.05 11.14 32.52
CA ARG A 3 -25.89 11.32 31.06
C ARG A 3 -24.85 12.42 30.85
N HIS A 4 -23.87 12.23 29.98
CA HIS A 4 -23.03 13.28 29.41
C HIS A 4 -22.76 12.92 27.93
N ILE A 5 -23.61 13.38 27.01
CA ILE A 5 -23.46 14.57 26.15
C ILE A 5 -22.32 14.40 25.13
N ILE A 6 -22.74 14.02 23.93
CA ILE A 6 -22.01 13.97 22.65
C ILE A 6 -21.82 15.41 22.16
N THR A 7 -20.62 15.74 21.67
CA THR A 7 -20.39 16.97 20.88
C THR A 7 -19.63 16.59 19.62
N ILE A 8 -20.33 16.60 18.48
CA ILE A 8 -19.79 16.45 17.13
C ILE A 8 -19.53 17.86 16.62
N THR A 9 -18.30 18.19 16.24
CA THR A 9 -17.97 19.45 15.57
C THR A 9 -17.48 19.13 14.17
N ALA A 10 -18.40 19.19 13.20
CA ALA A 10 -18.08 19.20 11.78
C ALA A 10 -17.79 20.64 11.35
N VAL A 11 -16.65 20.87 10.72
CA VAL A 11 -16.36 22.13 10.01
C VAL A 11 -16.24 21.79 8.53
N ALA A 12 -17.31 22.08 7.80
CA ALA A 12 -17.30 22.25 6.36
C ALA A 12 -17.13 23.73 6.07
N LEU A 13 -16.21 24.10 5.18
CA LEU A 13 -16.26 25.35 4.44
C LEU A 13 -15.57 25.18 3.08
N LEU A 14 -16.41 25.31 2.06
CA LEU A 14 -16.12 25.30 0.64
C LEU A 14 -15.47 26.63 0.18
N ALA A 15 -14.86 26.57 -1.01
CA ALA A 15 -15.11 27.46 -2.15
C ALA A 15 -13.91 28.25 -2.73
N ALA A 16 -13.60 27.87 -3.96
CA ALA A 16 -13.51 28.70 -5.17
C ALA A 16 -12.34 29.69 -5.38
N GLY A 17 -11.73 29.58 -6.56
CA GLY A 17 -10.84 30.61 -7.10
C GLY A 17 -10.20 30.28 -8.46
N CYS A 18 -11.00 29.87 -9.45
CA CYS A 18 -10.58 29.82 -10.85
C CYS A 18 -10.88 31.19 -11.48
N SER A 19 -9.87 31.91 -11.97
CA SER A 19 -10.07 33.14 -12.76
C SER A 19 -9.38 32.99 -14.11
N SER A 20 -10.17 32.60 -15.10
CA SER A 20 -9.91 32.85 -16.51
C SER A 20 -10.41 34.24 -16.87
N ALA A 21 -9.56 35.09 -17.45
CA ALA A 21 -9.97 36.34 -18.07
C ALA A 21 -9.43 36.36 -19.51
N SER A 22 -10.34 36.18 -20.46
CA SER A 22 -10.18 36.52 -21.87
C SER A 22 -10.40 38.02 -22.06
N GLY A 23 -9.57 38.67 -22.88
CA GLY A 23 -9.74 40.06 -23.28
C GLY A 23 -8.97 40.35 -24.58
N ASP A 24 -9.67 40.97 -25.51
CA ASP A 24 -9.45 41.19 -26.95
C ASP A 24 -8.12 41.78 -27.47
N LYS A 25 -7.79 41.37 -28.70
CA LYS A 25 -6.88 41.98 -29.71
C LYS A 25 -7.56 43.22 -30.38
N PRO A 26 -6.96 44.02 -31.29
CA PRO A 26 -5.81 43.80 -32.21
C PRO A 26 -4.77 44.96 -32.12
N GLU A 27 -3.67 45.14 -32.86
CA GLU A 27 -3.14 44.77 -34.18
C GLU A 27 -1.63 45.12 -34.16
N VAL A 28 -0.78 44.48 -34.99
CA VAL A 28 0.40 45.02 -35.71
C VAL A 28 1.28 43.84 -36.21
N THR A 29 1.16 43.61 -37.53
CA THR A 29 2.18 43.42 -38.59
C THR A 29 3.35 42.41 -38.40
N PRO A 30 3.72 41.63 -39.45
CA PRO A 30 4.36 40.33 -39.30
C PRO A 30 5.89 40.42 -39.31
N THR A 31 6.52 39.75 -38.35
CA THR A 31 7.93 39.37 -38.41
C THR A 31 7.98 37.86 -38.47
N ALA A 32 8.54 37.34 -39.56
CA ALA A 32 8.85 35.93 -39.72
C ALA A 32 9.90 35.53 -38.68
N GLU A 33 9.50 34.70 -37.72
CA GLU A 33 10.42 33.91 -36.92
C GLU A 33 10.09 32.44 -37.11
N ALA A 34 11.17 31.68 -37.27
CA ALA A 34 11.20 30.29 -37.68
C ALA A 34 10.24 29.42 -36.86
N SER A 35 9.37 28.70 -37.58
CA SER A 35 8.64 27.57 -37.05
C SER A 35 9.63 26.47 -36.68
N VAL A 36 10.16 26.55 -35.46
CA VAL A 36 10.70 25.37 -34.79
C VAL A 36 9.46 24.59 -34.37
N GLU A 37 9.07 23.65 -35.22
CA GLU A 37 8.19 22.55 -34.87
C GLU A 37 8.93 21.76 -33.78
N ALA A 38 8.74 22.19 -32.53
CA ALA A 38 9.08 21.39 -31.38
C ALA A 38 8.14 20.19 -31.46
N ALA A 39 8.65 19.09 -32.01
CA ALA A 39 8.08 17.78 -31.81
C ALA A 39 7.92 17.64 -30.29
N ALA A 40 6.68 17.78 -29.81
CA ALA A 40 6.33 17.34 -28.49
C ALA A 40 6.59 15.84 -28.52
N GLU A 41 7.76 15.44 -27.99
CA GLU A 41 7.94 14.08 -27.52
C GLU A 41 6.82 13.87 -26.51
N SER A 42 5.74 13.25 -26.97
CA SER A 42 4.74 12.63 -26.13
C SER A 42 5.47 11.52 -25.40
N SER A 43 6.21 11.89 -24.35
CA SER A 43 6.74 10.94 -23.39
C SER A 43 5.51 10.27 -22.83
N ALA A 44 5.34 8.98 -23.14
CA ALA A 44 4.39 8.16 -22.41
C ALA A 44 4.63 8.40 -20.91
N PRO A 45 3.58 8.43 -20.08
CA PRO A 45 3.75 8.54 -18.65
C PRO A 45 4.80 7.53 -18.20
N ALA A 46 5.78 7.98 -17.40
CA ALA A 46 6.74 7.08 -16.83
C ALA A 46 5.98 6.02 -16.02
N GLU A 47 6.19 4.75 -16.36
CA GLU A 47 5.62 3.61 -15.65
C GLU A 47 6.05 3.69 -14.18
N VAL A 48 5.10 3.63 -13.26
CA VAL A 48 5.38 3.71 -11.82
C VAL A 48 6.14 2.45 -11.43
N LYS A 49 7.32 2.61 -10.83
CA LYS A 49 8.12 1.50 -10.30
C LYS A 49 8.20 1.57 -8.78
N LEU A 50 7.31 0.83 -8.13
CA LEU A 50 7.23 0.73 -6.68
C LEU A 50 8.26 -0.25 -6.10
N SER A 51 8.74 -1.23 -6.87
CA SER A 51 9.67 -2.25 -6.40
C SER A 51 10.99 -1.67 -5.88
N GLU A 52 11.50 -0.62 -6.51
CA GLU A 52 12.75 0.04 -6.10
C GLU A 52 12.71 0.56 -4.66
N GLU A 53 11.56 1.08 -4.24
CA GLU A 53 11.36 1.58 -2.87
C GLU A 53 10.91 0.47 -1.91
N TRP A 54 10.00 -0.39 -2.34
CA TRP A 54 9.26 -1.27 -1.45
C TRP A 54 9.88 -2.65 -1.27
N VAL A 55 10.57 -3.19 -2.28
CA VAL A 55 11.27 -4.48 -2.13
C VAL A 55 12.31 -4.44 -1.00
N PRO A 56 13.19 -3.43 -0.90
CA PRO A 56 14.15 -3.36 0.20
C PRO A 56 13.49 -3.25 1.58
N LYS A 57 12.33 -2.58 1.67
CA LYS A 57 11.56 -2.45 2.93
C LYS A 57 10.93 -3.78 3.33
N LEU A 58 10.36 -4.51 2.38
CA LEU A 58 9.82 -5.86 2.59
C LEU A 58 10.94 -6.82 3.02
N GLU A 59 12.08 -6.81 2.34
CA GLU A 59 13.25 -7.61 2.70
C GLU A 59 13.76 -7.28 4.11
N ALA A 60 13.86 -6.00 4.45
CA ALA A 60 14.28 -5.59 5.79
C ALA A 60 13.29 -6.04 6.87
N ALA A 61 11.99 -6.07 6.57
CA ALA A 61 10.98 -6.57 7.50
C ALA A 61 11.03 -8.09 7.64
N LEU A 62 11.20 -8.82 6.53
CA LEU A 62 11.35 -10.28 6.49
C LEU A 62 12.66 -10.75 7.12
N GLY A 63 13.74 -9.98 6.96
CA GLY A 63 15.08 -10.30 7.48
C GLY A 63 15.22 -10.16 8.99
N LYS A 64 14.22 -9.59 9.69
CA LYS A 64 14.17 -9.51 11.17
C LYS A 64 13.87 -10.85 11.85
N THR A 65 13.83 -11.96 11.12
CA THR A 65 13.51 -13.28 11.68
C THR A 65 14.64 -13.78 12.59
N GLU A 66 14.42 -13.69 13.90
CA GLU A 66 15.08 -14.58 14.85
C GLU A 66 14.61 -16.03 14.56
N ALA A 67 15.50 -17.00 14.69
CA ALA A 67 15.10 -18.41 14.60
C ALA A 67 13.97 -18.67 15.61
N ASN A 68 12.88 -19.29 15.15
CA ASN A 68 11.71 -19.62 15.99
C ASN A 68 10.94 -18.40 16.55
N ILE A 69 11.02 -17.21 15.92
CA ILE A 69 10.29 -16.00 16.35
C ILE A 69 8.77 -16.24 16.50
N CYS A 70 8.23 -17.06 15.62
CA CYS A 70 6.87 -17.58 15.65
C CYS A 70 6.90 -19.10 15.87
N LYS A 71 7.52 -19.60 16.94
CA LYS A 71 7.31 -21.00 17.34
C LYS A 71 5.91 -21.22 17.89
N GLU A 72 5.48 -20.30 18.75
CA GLU A 72 4.13 -20.20 19.29
C GLU A 72 3.43 -19.01 18.64
N VAL A 73 2.27 -19.24 18.05
CA VAL A 73 1.58 -18.28 17.19
C VAL A 73 1.12 -17.03 17.93
N GLY A 74 0.73 -17.17 19.20
CA GLY A 74 0.24 -16.08 20.05
C GLY A 74 1.31 -15.43 20.91
N ALA A 75 2.56 -15.88 20.83
CA ALA A 75 3.64 -15.34 21.65
C ALA A 75 3.89 -13.86 21.32
N PRO A 76 4.20 -12.99 22.30
CA PRO A 76 4.36 -11.56 22.07
C PRO A 76 5.39 -11.21 20.99
N LYS A 77 6.47 -11.99 20.86
CA LYS A 77 7.46 -11.82 19.79
C LYS A 77 6.87 -12.11 18.41
N CYS A 78 6.10 -13.19 18.27
CA CYS A 78 5.45 -13.53 17.02
C CYS A 78 4.43 -12.47 16.63
N VAL A 79 3.53 -12.09 17.55
CA VAL A 79 2.52 -11.06 17.34
C VAL A 79 3.15 -9.75 16.89
N LYS A 80 4.24 -9.32 17.56
CA LYS A 80 4.97 -8.11 17.16
C LYS A 80 5.54 -8.24 15.75
N PHE A 81 6.16 -9.37 15.43
CA PHE A 81 6.75 -9.61 14.13
C PHE A 81 5.72 -9.59 12.99
N ILE A 82 4.62 -10.34 13.11
CA ILE A 82 3.56 -10.36 12.09
C ILE A 82 2.87 -8.99 11.97
N THR A 83 2.76 -8.22 13.06
CA THR A 83 2.22 -6.85 13.02
C THR A 83 3.13 -5.92 12.23
N GLU A 84 4.45 -5.96 12.47
CA GLU A 84 5.42 -5.16 11.71
C GLU A 84 5.42 -5.53 10.23
N LEU A 85 5.37 -6.82 9.88
CA LEU A 85 5.27 -7.28 8.50
C LEU A 85 3.99 -6.79 7.82
N THR A 86 2.85 -6.98 8.48
CA THR A 86 1.53 -6.56 7.97
C THR A 86 1.50 -5.06 7.71
N SER A 87 2.11 -4.25 8.60
CA SER A 87 2.19 -2.80 8.41
C SER A 87 2.97 -2.40 7.16
N VAL A 88 4.02 -3.14 6.78
CA VAL A 88 4.77 -2.87 5.55
C VAL A 88 3.94 -3.26 4.34
N VAL A 89 3.25 -4.40 4.38
CA VAL A 89 2.35 -4.84 3.30
C VAL A 89 1.24 -3.83 3.04
N TYR A 90 0.60 -3.31 4.08
CA TYR A 90 -0.44 -2.28 3.90
C TYR A 90 0.12 -1.00 3.32
N ALA A 91 1.34 -0.61 3.70
CA ALA A 91 1.97 0.57 3.13
C ALA A 91 2.29 0.39 1.63
N VAL A 92 2.59 -0.82 1.17
CA VAL A 92 2.68 -1.14 -0.26
C VAL A 92 1.33 -0.98 -0.94
N GLY A 93 0.25 -1.54 -0.36
CA GLY A 93 -1.11 -1.38 -0.89
C GLY A 93 -1.51 0.09 -1.04
N THR A 94 -1.29 0.89 0.00
CA THR A 94 -1.52 2.35 -0.05
C THR A 94 -0.68 3.03 -1.14
N ALA A 95 0.58 2.64 -1.32
CA ALA A 95 1.42 3.23 -2.36
C ALA A 95 0.92 2.91 -3.78
N ILE A 96 0.39 1.70 -4.00
CA ILE A 96 -0.24 1.32 -5.27
C ILE A 96 -1.49 2.17 -5.53
N GLU A 97 -2.36 2.32 -4.53
CA GLU A 97 -3.59 3.12 -4.62
C GLU A 97 -3.30 4.62 -4.82
N GLU A 98 -2.35 5.18 -4.08
CA GLU A 98 -1.95 6.59 -4.19
C GLU A 98 -1.32 6.91 -5.56
N ALA A 99 -0.69 5.91 -6.18
CA ALA A 99 -0.17 6.02 -7.55
C ALA A 99 -1.26 5.81 -8.63
N GLY A 100 -2.45 5.34 -8.26
CA GLY A 100 -3.51 4.96 -9.21
C GLY A 100 -3.11 3.79 -10.11
N ALA A 101 -2.26 2.89 -9.59
CA ALA A 101 -1.62 1.81 -10.34
C ALA A 101 -2.23 0.43 -10.05
N GLU A 102 -3.44 0.34 -9.49
CA GLU A 102 -4.05 -0.93 -9.07
C GLU A 102 -4.22 -1.91 -10.25
N LEU A 103 -4.44 -1.40 -11.46
CA LEU A 103 -4.54 -2.20 -12.68
C LEU A 103 -3.19 -2.75 -13.15
N ASP A 104 -2.11 -2.06 -12.84
CA ASP A 104 -0.73 -2.46 -13.18
C ASP A 104 -0.16 -3.43 -12.14
N TYR A 105 -0.71 -3.42 -10.91
CA TYR A 105 -0.28 -4.26 -9.79
C TYR A 105 -1.32 -5.31 -9.31
N PRO A 106 -1.94 -6.11 -10.20
CA PRO A 106 -3.06 -6.97 -9.83
C PRO A 106 -2.66 -8.14 -8.91
N ARG A 107 -1.43 -8.67 -9.03
CA ARG A 107 -0.97 -9.76 -8.15
C ARG A 107 -0.60 -9.21 -6.78
N SER A 108 0.07 -8.07 -6.76
CA SER A 108 0.47 -7.39 -5.52
C SER A 108 -0.76 -6.99 -4.69
N MET A 109 -1.81 -6.43 -5.32
CA MET A 109 -3.06 -6.10 -4.62
C MET A 109 -3.76 -7.34 -4.05
N LYS A 110 -3.70 -8.47 -4.74
CA LYS A 110 -4.24 -9.74 -4.22
C LYS A 110 -3.48 -10.24 -2.98
N ASP A 111 -2.16 -10.06 -2.94
CA ASP A 111 -1.35 -10.41 -1.77
C ASP A 111 -1.64 -9.47 -0.59
N VAL A 112 -1.82 -8.18 -0.84
CA VAL A 112 -2.27 -7.19 0.17
C VAL A 112 -3.61 -7.61 0.77
N GLU A 113 -4.60 -7.92 -0.05
CA GLU A 113 -5.93 -8.39 0.39
C GLU A 113 -5.84 -9.71 1.18
N THR A 114 -4.94 -10.61 0.76
CA THR A 114 -4.73 -11.89 1.45
C THR A 114 -4.15 -11.69 2.85
N VAL A 115 -3.20 -10.77 3.00
CA VAL A 115 -2.63 -10.39 4.31
C VAL A 115 -3.69 -9.70 5.17
N GLU A 116 -4.50 -8.81 4.60
CA GLU A 116 -5.59 -8.13 5.31
C GLU A 116 -6.56 -9.14 5.92
N LYS A 117 -7.12 -10.03 5.10
CA LYS A 117 -8.03 -11.07 5.55
C LYS A 117 -7.41 -11.99 6.60
N ALA A 118 -6.15 -12.36 6.44
CA ALA A 118 -5.46 -13.21 7.42
C ALA A 118 -5.22 -12.48 8.75
N SER A 119 -4.95 -11.18 8.70
CA SER A 119 -4.73 -10.33 9.89
C SER A 119 -6.03 -10.17 10.67
N GLU A 120 -7.13 -9.87 9.98
CA GLU A 120 -8.47 -9.82 10.58
C GLU A 120 -8.85 -11.17 11.18
N ALA A 121 -8.70 -12.26 10.43
CA ALA A 121 -9.05 -13.60 10.90
C ALA A 121 -8.18 -14.06 12.08
N TYR A 122 -6.91 -13.64 12.15
CA TYR A 122 -6.05 -13.88 13.31
C TYR A 122 -6.58 -13.19 14.56
N VAL A 123 -7.06 -11.95 14.43
CA VAL A 123 -7.64 -11.18 15.54
C VAL A 123 -8.99 -11.76 15.97
N ASP A 124 -9.87 -12.05 15.00
CA ASP A 124 -11.22 -12.58 15.24
C ASP A 124 -11.19 -13.97 15.87
N ALA A 125 -10.19 -14.79 15.54
CA ALA A 125 -9.97 -16.10 16.16
C ALA A 125 -9.25 -16.02 17.52
N GLU A 126 -9.03 -14.81 18.06
CA GLU A 126 -8.36 -14.57 19.34
C GLU A 126 -6.98 -15.23 19.44
N CYS A 127 -6.24 -15.30 18.32
CA CYS A 127 -4.97 -16.04 18.24
C CYS A 127 -3.86 -15.44 19.11
N LYS A 128 -3.98 -14.17 19.52
CA LYS A 128 -3.05 -13.52 20.44
C LYS A 128 -3.09 -14.22 21.81
N GLY A 129 -1.93 -14.67 22.27
CA GLY A 129 -1.80 -15.44 23.52
C GLY A 129 -2.04 -16.94 23.37
N SER A 130 -2.38 -17.42 22.16
CA SER A 130 -2.41 -18.85 21.86
C SER A 130 -1.03 -19.50 22.01
N THR A 131 -1.01 -20.69 22.60
CA THR A 131 0.19 -21.55 22.75
C THR A 131 0.31 -22.56 21.61
N GLU A 132 -0.53 -22.47 20.59
CA GLU A 132 -0.46 -23.35 19.43
C GLU A 132 0.85 -23.14 18.68
N LEU A 133 1.36 -24.23 18.11
CA LEU A 133 2.59 -24.20 17.34
C LEU A 133 2.30 -23.73 15.92
N THR A 134 3.16 -22.89 15.37
CA THR A 134 3.01 -22.34 14.01
C THR A 134 3.07 -23.38 12.91
N LEU A 135 3.69 -24.55 13.16
CA LEU A 135 3.69 -25.70 12.25
C LEU A 135 2.66 -26.77 12.66
N GLY A 136 1.66 -26.41 13.47
CA GLY A 136 0.54 -27.28 13.82
C GLY A 136 -0.65 -27.12 12.87
N ASP A 137 -1.65 -27.97 13.03
CA ASP A 137 -2.87 -27.99 12.18
C ASP A 137 -3.97 -27.03 12.68
N SER A 138 -3.61 -25.98 13.42
CA SER A 138 -4.59 -25.06 14.00
C SER A 138 -4.93 -23.90 13.04
N VAL A 139 -6.10 -23.28 13.26
CA VAL A 139 -6.50 -22.09 12.49
C VAL A 139 -5.51 -20.94 12.68
N CYS A 140 -5.02 -20.71 13.91
CA CYS A 140 -4.04 -19.67 14.18
C CYS A 140 -2.68 -19.96 13.54
N ALA A 141 -2.27 -21.23 13.46
CA ALA A 141 -1.08 -21.62 12.70
C ALA A 141 -1.24 -21.29 11.21
N GLY A 142 -2.40 -21.58 10.63
CA GLY A 142 -2.73 -21.20 9.25
C GLY A 142 -2.63 -19.70 9.00
N TYR A 143 -3.29 -18.87 9.82
CA TYR A 143 -3.23 -17.42 9.65
C TYR A 143 -1.83 -16.86 9.86
N THR A 144 -1.11 -17.35 10.87
CA THR A 144 0.29 -16.95 11.12
C THR A 144 1.18 -17.30 9.94
N ALA A 145 1.01 -18.49 9.35
CA ALA A 145 1.75 -18.91 8.17
C ALA A 145 1.47 -18.00 6.98
N THR A 146 0.21 -17.65 6.71
CA THR A 146 -0.15 -16.67 5.67
C THR A 146 0.51 -15.32 5.91
N LEU A 147 0.42 -14.78 7.13
CA LEU A 147 1.02 -13.49 7.50
C LEU A 147 2.56 -13.47 7.41
N MET A 148 3.21 -14.63 7.51
CA MET A 148 4.67 -14.76 7.35
C MET A 148 5.10 -14.97 5.91
N VAL A 149 4.33 -15.71 5.11
CA VAL A 149 4.72 -16.14 3.75
C VAL A 149 4.31 -15.11 2.71
N THR A 150 3.09 -14.60 2.78
CA THR A 150 2.55 -13.70 1.76
C THR A 150 3.38 -12.42 1.56
N PRO A 151 4.00 -11.79 2.58
CA PRO A 151 4.88 -10.64 2.34
C PRO A 151 6.10 -10.96 1.44
N ALA A 152 6.62 -12.19 1.49
CA ALA A 152 7.68 -12.64 0.57
C ALA A 152 7.14 -12.89 -0.84
N THR A 153 5.90 -13.36 -0.96
CA THR A 153 5.20 -13.47 -2.26
C THR A 153 4.93 -12.09 -2.87
N LEU A 154 4.49 -11.13 -2.06
CA LEU A 154 4.30 -9.74 -2.47
C LEU A 154 5.59 -9.12 -3.03
N GLN A 155 6.73 -9.37 -2.39
CA GLN A 155 8.03 -8.92 -2.89
C GLN A 155 8.28 -9.40 -4.33
N MET A 156 7.99 -10.67 -4.62
CA MET A 156 8.16 -11.23 -5.97
C MET A 156 7.13 -10.68 -6.95
N ASN A 157 5.88 -10.52 -6.49
CA ASN A 157 4.77 -10.08 -7.32
C ASN A 157 4.86 -8.58 -7.67
N LEU A 158 5.40 -7.72 -6.81
CA LEU A 158 5.69 -6.32 -7.15
C LEU A 158 6.56 -6.21 -8.41
N THR A 159 7.67 -6.94 -8.43
CA THR A 159 8.57 -6.97 -9.58
C THR A 159 7.92 -7.67 -10.78
N THR A 160 7.08 -8.68 -10.55
CA THR A 160 6.43 -9.41 -11.66
C THR A 160 5.36 -8.54 -12.33
N ASP A 161 4.61 -7.77 -11.55
CA ASP A 161 3.63 -6.79 -12.02
C ASP A 161 4.29 -5.71 -12.89
N GLU A 162 5.43 -5.18 -12.46
CA GLU A 162 6.21 -4.19 -13.24
C GLU A 162 6.86 -4.73 -14.53
N LEU A 163 6.80 -6.04 -14.77
CA LEU A 163 7.39 -6.68 -15.94
C LEU A 163 6.36 -7.20 -16.95
N SER A 164 5.06 -7.12 -16.63
CA SER A 164 3.98 -7.73 -17.43
C SER A 164 3.16 -6.71 -18.19
#